data_AF-A0A7C6I298-F1
#
_entry.id   AF-A0A7C6I298-F1
#
_cell.length_a   1.000
_cell.length_b   1.000
_cell.length_c   1.000
_cell.angle_alpha   90.00
_cell.angle_beta   90.00
_cell.angle_gamma   90.00
#
_symmetry.space_group_name_H-M   'P 1'
#
loop_
_entity.id
_entity.type
_entity.pdbx_description
1 polymer ?
#
loop_
_entity_poly.entity_id
_entity_poly.type
_entity_poly.pdbx_seq_one_letter_code
_entity_poly.pdbx_strand_id
1 'polypeptide(L)'
;MDIVKRFSTLTQKLYAKTWGKYLLLFITIYVMYFFLSLSLYVANDKGATIRTLMLIAHFALFFYGYKLYQKKSLTYDKIIMLLFISGFILRLGYGTYTYVYTRQHDLGRDEFDVGHVGYIANIFYYFKLPDSNAYQFYHPPLHHIVSAIFMRVNEFIFQIKDFTTILSTVKILTIFYSSAILITIYEILKELKLPKKVIIFAFAICAVHPTFIILSPSINNDIMSIMFMFFALLYTIRWYKNPSYLNIILIALSIGLGMMTKLSAGIIAPVTAIIFLIRWIKSYKENKFFSMVPQFILFALICLPLALIYPIRNYLLFDQSFTYVFKVTNPALYTGDRSIW
;
A
#
# COMPACT_ATOMS: atom_id res chain seq x y z
N MET A 1 14.55 13.82 -33.71
CA MET A 1 13.21 13.35 -33.29
C MET A 1 13.19 11.87 -32.87
N ASP A 2 14.09 11.03 -33.39
CA ASP A 2 14.11 9.58 -33.09
C ASP A 2 14.66 9.17 -31.72
N ILE A 3 15.63 9.91 -31.15
CA ILE A 3 16.20 9.57 -29.83
C ILE A 3 15.15 9.74 -28.73
N VAL A 4 14.35 10.82 -28.76
CA VAL A 4 13.28 11.08 -27.79
C VAL A 4 12.16 10.04 -27.90
N LYS A 5 11.77 9.62 -29.11
CA LYS A 5 10.80 8.53 -29.33
C LYS A 5 11.32 7.17 -28.86
N ARG A 6 12.63 6.90 -29.02
CA ARG A 6 13.27 5.65 -28.57
C ARG A 6 13.42 5.60 -27.04
N PHE A 7 13.72 6.73 -26.40
CA PHE A 7 13.74 6.83 -24.94
C PHE A 7 12.34 6.72 -24.34
N SER A 8 11.31 7.35 -24.94
CA SER A 8 9.93 7.26 -24.45
C SER A 8 9.39 5.83 -24.50
N THR A 9 9.65 5.10 -25.59
CA THR A 9 9.27 3.68 -25.74
C THR A 9 10.03 2.74 -24.78
N LEU A 10 11.32 2.98 -24.52
CA LEU A 10 12.08 2.23 -23.50
C LEU A 10 11.56 2.47 -22.08
N THR A 11 11.24 3.72 -21.73
CA THR A 11 10.60 4.01 -20.45
C THR A 11 9.24 3.33 -20.35
N GLN A 12 8.39 3.40 -21.38
CA GLN A 12 7.08 2.73 -21.37
C GLN A 12 7.20 1.22 -21.16
N LYS A 13 8.15 0.55 -21.83
CA LYS A 13 8.43 -0.88 -21.60
C LYS A 13 8.88 -1.17 -20.16
N LEU A 14 9.69 -0.30 -19.56
CA LEU A 14 10.10 -0.44 -18.15
C LEU A 14 8.92 -0.27 -17.19
N TYR A 15 8.03 0.71 -17.43
CA TYR A 15 6.81 0.90 -16.65
C TYR A 15 5.86 -0.28 -16.79
N ALA A 16 5.60 -0.74 -18.02
CA ALA A 16 4.77 -1.92 -18.27
C ALA A 16 5.32 -3.17 -17.55
N LYS A 17 6.64 -3.39 -17.59
CA LYS A 17 7.29 -4.46 -16.84
C LYS A 17 7.15 -4.28 -15.32
N THR A 18 7.12 -3.05 -14.82
CA THR A 18 6.95 -2.77 -13.39
C THR A 18 5.50 -3.02 -12.96
N TRP A 19 4.53 -2.48 -13.70
CA TRP A 19 3.09 -2.67 -13.44
C TRP A 19 2.65 -4.13 -13.57
N GLY A 20 3.22 -4.87 -14.52
CA GLY A 20 3.01 -6.31 -14.65
C GLY A 20 3.37 -7.10 -13.39
N LYS A 21 4.37 -6.66 -12.60
CA LYS A 21 4.72 -7.30 -11.31
C LYS A 21 3.61 -7.13 -10.28
N TYR A 22 3.04 -5.93 -10.17
CA TYR A 22 1.94 -5.67 -9.22
C TYR A 22 0.68 -6.44 -9.61
N LEU A 23 0.36 -6.50 -10.90
CA LEU A 23 -0.77 -7.30 -11.39
C LEU A 23 -0.57 -8.79 -11.11
N LEU A 24 0.59 -9.34 -11.43
CA LEU A 24 0.93 -10.74 -11.14
C LEU A 24 0.87 -11.04 -9.64
N LEU A 25 1.39 -10.12 -8.81
CA LEU A 25 1.32 -10.23 -7.35
C LEU A 25 -0.14 -10.27 -6.87
N PHE A 26 -0.99 -9.37 -7.35
CA PHE A 26 -2.40 -9.33 -6.98
C PHE A 26 -3.12 -10.63 -7.34
N ILE A 27 -2.95 -11.10 -8.59
CA ILE A 27 -3.54 -12.37 -9.05
C ILE A 27 -3.05 -13.55 -8.19
N THR A 28 -1.74 -13.58 -7.88
CA THR A 28 -1.13 -14.62 -7.06
C THR A 28 -1.73 -14.62 -5.64
N ILE A 29 -1.86 -13.46 -5.01
CA ILE A 29 -2.48 -13.34 -3.68
C ILE A 29 -3.93 -13.78 -3.75
N TYR A 30 -4.69 -13.32 -4.74
CA TYR A 30 -6.11 -13.65 -4.88
C TYR A 30 -6.30 -15.17 -4.97
N VAL A 31 -5.55 -15.84 -5.86
CA VAL A 31 -5.60 -17.29 -6.05
C VAL A 31 -5.15 -18.04 -4.81
N MET A 32 -4.01 -17.67 -4.22
CA MET A 32 -3.48 -18.36 -3.03
C MET A 32 -4.38 -18.16 -1.82
N TYR A 33 -4.91 -16.95 -1.61
CA TYR A 33 -5.84 -16.66 -0.52
C TYR A 33 -7.12 -17.48 -0.64
N PHE A 34 -7.65 -17.62 -1.86
CA PHE A 34 -8.82 -18.45 -2.13
C PHE A 34 -8.56 -19.92 -1.77
N PHE A 35 -7.47 -20.52 -2.26
CA PHE A 35 -7.13 -21.91 -1.95
C PHE A 35 -6.82 -22.14 -0.46
N LEU A 36 -6.13 -21.19 0.19
CA LEU A 36 -5.90 -21.25 1.63
C LEU A 36 -7.23 -21.17 2.40
N SER A 37 -8.13 -20.27 2.00
CA SER A 37 -9.46 -20.15 2.62
C SER A 37 -10.29 -21.44 2.47
N LEU A 38 -10.20 -22.11 1.31
CA LEU A 38 -10.82 -23.42 1.10
C LEU A 38 -10.21 -24.49 2.02
N SER A 39 -8.88 -24.52 2.15
CA SER A 39 -8.20 -25.48 3.04
C SER A 39 -8.59 -25.29 4.51
N LEU A 40 -8.88 -24.05 4.91
CA LEU A 40 -9.33 -23.71 6.26
C LEU A 40 -10.76 -24.17 6.54
N TYR A 41 -11.59 -24.41 5.52
CA TYR A 41 -12.94 -24.94 5.70
C TYR A 41 -12.92 -26.38 6.23
N VAL A 42 -11.88 -27.15 5.88
CA VAL A 42 -11.73 -28.58 6.24
C VAL A 42 -10.85 -28.77 7.49
N ALA A 43 -10.21 -27.71 7.99
CA ALA A 43 -9.26 -27.78 9.09
C ALA A 43 -9.93 -27.64 10.47
N ASN A 44 -9.54 -28.51 11.42
CA ASN A 44 -9.99 -28.43 12.82
C ASN A 44 -9.45 -27.19 13.55
N ASP A 45 -8.17 -26.84 13.37
CA ASP A 45 -7.58 -25.59 13.85
C ASP A 45 -7.01 -24.81 12.67
N LYS A 46 -7.79 -23.81 12.23
CA LYS A 46 -7.45 -22.94 11.11
C LYS A 46 -6.10 -22.22 11.33
N GLY A 47 -5.84 -21.77 12.56
CA GLY A 47 -4.63 -21.05 12.91
C GLY A 47 -3.39 -21.94 12.84
N ALA A 48 -3.46 -23.13 13.45
CA ALA A 48 -2.37 -24.09 13.43
C ALA A 48 -2.05 -24.55 12.01
N THR A 49 -3.05 -24.84 11.18
CA THR A 49 -2.85 -25.28 9.79
C THR A 49 -2.04 -24.27 8.99
N ILE A 50 -2.43 -22.99 9.01
CA ILE A 50 -1.70 -21.95 8.25
C ILE A 50 -0.28 -21.77 8.79
N ARG A 51 -0.09 -21.75 10.12
CA ARG A 51 1.27 -21.65 10.71
C ARG A 51 2.16 -22.81 10.28
N THR A 52 1.63 -24.03 10.24
CA THR A 52 2.36 -25.20 9.75
C THR A 52 2.72 -25.08 8.27
N LEU A 53 1.78 -24.65 7.42
CA LEU A 53 2.06 -24.40 6.00
C LEU A 53 3.12 -23.33 5.79
N MET A 54 3.10 -22.26 6.59
CA MET A 54 4.13 -21.22 6.57
C MET A 54 5.50 -21.79 6.94
N LEU A 55 5.59 -22.64 7.98
CA LEU A 55 6.85 -23.27 8.38
C LEU A 55 7.39 -24.18 7.27
N ILE A 56 6.54 -25.04 6.70
CA ILE A 56 6.90 -25.93 5.58
C ILE A 56 7.42 -25.09 4.40
N ALA A 57 6.73 -24.01 4.05
CA ALA A 57 7.15 -23.12 2.96
C ALA A 57 8.50 -22.46 3.23
N HIS A 58 8.77 -22.01 4.46
CA HIS A 58 10.07 -21.45 4.85
C HIS A 58 11.19 -22.50 4.84
N PHE A 59 10.93 -23.72 5.31
CA PHE A 59 11.90 -24.82 5.21
C PHE A 59 12.22 -25.16 3.75
N ALA A 60 11.20 -25.29 2.89
CA ALA A 60 11.39 -25.54 1.47
C ALA A 60 12.23 -24.42 0.82
N LEU A 61 11.96 -23.16 1.17
CA LEU A 61 12.70 -22.00 0.69
C LEU A 61 14.16 -22.01 1.16
N PHE A 62 14.40 -22.38 2.42
CA PHE A 62 15.75 -22.53 2.99
C PHE A 62 16.54 -23.64 2.27
N PHE A 63 15.96 -24.83 2.13
CA PHE A 63 16.61 -25.94 1.42
C PHE A 63 16.89 -25.60 -0.04
N TYR A 64 15.98 -24.90 -0.71
CA TYR A 64 16.20 -24.42 -2.07
C TYR A 64 17.35 -23.39 -2.14
N GLY A 65 17.41 -22.44 -1.21
CA GLY A 65 18.52 -21.50 -1.07
C GLY A 65 19.86 -22.20 -0.81
N TYR A 66 19.88 -23.19 0.09
CA TYR A 66 21.06 -24.01 0.38
C TYR A 66 21.54 -24.81 -0.84
N LYS A 67 20.60 -25.40 -1.61
CA LYS A 67 20.91 -26.09 -2.86
C LYS A 67 21.52 -25.13 -3.90
N LEU A 68 21.02 -23.91 -4.01
CA LEU A 68 21.59 -22.89 -4.90
C LEU A 68 23.00 -22.48 -4.47
N TYR A 69 23.23 -22.35 -3.17
CA TYR A 69 24.55 -22.06 -2.59
C TYR A 69 25.56 -23.17 -2.89
N GLN A 70 25.20 -24.43 -2.64
CA GLN A 70 26.04 -25.60 -2.94
C GLN A 70 26.43 -25.66 -4.42
N LYS A 71 25.48 -25.35 -5.32
CA LYS A 71 25.73 -25.29 -6.77
C LYS A 71 26.48 -24.03 -7.23
N LYS A 72 26.94 -23.16 -6.32
CA LYS A 72 27.56 -21.86 -6.62
C LYS A 72 26.72 -21.00 -7.58
N SER A 73 25.40 -21.17 -7.52
CA SER A 73 24.44 -20.57 -8.45
C SER A 73 23.54 -19.53 -7.77
N LEU A 74 23.81 -19.20 -6.51
CA LEU A 74 23.09 -18.22 -5.71
C LEU A 74 23.50 -16.80 -6.12
N THR A 75 22.82 -16.28 -7.15
CA THR A 75 23.04 -14.91 -7.65
C THR A 75 22.32 -13.87 -6.80
N TYR A 76 22.71 -12.61 -6.95
CA TYR A 76 22.04 -11.46 -6.34
C TYR A 76 20.52 -11.46 -6.57
N ASP A 77 20.07 -11.67 -7.81
CA ASP A 77 18.64 -11.66 -8.13
C ASP A 77 17.89 -12.80 -7.44
N LYS A 78 18.54 -13.98 -7.32
CA LYS A 78 17.97 -15.12 -6.59
C LYS A 78 17.87 -14.83 -5.09
N ILE A 79 18.87 -14.18 -4.48
CA ILE A 79 18.81 -13.79 -3.06
C ILE A 79 17.63 -12.83 -2.83
N ILE A 80 17.48 -11.80 -3.67
CA ILE A 80 16.34 -10.87 -3.57
C ILE A 80 15.01 -11.61 -3.74
N MET A 81 14.93 -12.54 -4.70
CA MET A 81 13.72 -13.34 -4.91
C MET A 81 13.39 -14.21 -3.69
N LEU A 82 14.38 -14.88 -3.07
CA LEU A 82 14.17 -15.66 -1.85
C LEU A 82 13.69 -14.77 -0.69
N LEU A 83 14.29 -13.60 -0.49
CA LEU A 83 13.86 -12.65 0.54
C LEU A 83 12.44 -12.14 0.29
N PHE A 84 12.09 -11.85 -0.97
CA PHE A 84 10.74 -11.43 -1.35
C PHE A 84 9.73 -12.54 -1.06
N ILE A 85 10.02 -13.79 -1.47
CA ILE A 85 9.15 -14.94 -1.22
C ILE A 85 8.98 -15.17 0.29
N SER A 86 10.05 -15.07 1.09
CA SER A 86 9.94 -15.19 2.54
C SER A 86 9.05 -14.10 3.15
N GLY A 87 9.29 -12.82 2.82
CA GLY A 87 8.45 -11.72 3.29
C GLY A 87 7.00 -11.83 2.82
N PHE A 88 6.78 -12.37 1.62
CA PHE A 88 5.46 -12.65 1.06
C PHE A 88 4.73 -13.76 1.84
N ILE A 89 5.40 -14.88 2.14
CA ILE A 89 4.83 -15.97 2.94
C ILE A 89 4.40 -15.45 4.31
N LEU A 90 5.20 -14.60 4.95
CA LEU A 90 4.86 -13.98 6.23
C LEU A 90 3.57 -13.16 6.13
N ARG A 91 3.43 -12.31 5.12
CA ARG A 91 2.24 -11.44 4.93
C ARG A 91 0.99 -12.24 4.56
N LEU A 92 1.12 -13.18 3.62
CA LEU A 92 0.01 -14.02 3.17
C LEU A 92 -0.48 -14.91 4.31
N GLY A 93 0.44 -15.62 4.97
CA GLY A 93 0.09 -16.51 6.07
C GLY A 93 -0.45 -15.77 7.29
N TYR A 94 0.22 -14.70 7.73
CA TYR A 94 -0.29 -13.87 8.84
C TYR A 94 -1.65 -13.24 8.50
N GLY A 95 -1.83 -12.81 7.25
CA GLY A 95 -3.09 -12.28 6.72
C GLY A 95 -4.22 -13.30 6.76
N THR A 96 -3.97 -14.55 6.34
CA THR A 96 -5.02 -15.58 6.26
C THR A 96 -5.43 -16.14 7.61
N TYR A 97 -4.51 -16.37 8.54
CA TYR A 97 -4.87 -17.01 9.82
C TYR A 97 -5.44 -16.04 10.85
N THR A 98 -5.08 -14.76 10.79
CA THR A 98 -5.53 -13.75 11.76
C THR A 98 -7.02 -13.48 11.55
N TYR A 99 -7.84 -13.52 12.61
CA TYR A 99 -9.27 -13.24 12.50
C TYR A 99 -9.54 -11.76 12.18
N VAL A 100 -10.61 -11.46 11.42
CA VAL A 100 -10.88 -10.11 10.87
C VAL A 100 -10.95 -9.02 11.94
N TYR A 101 -11.49 -9.31 13.12
CA TYR A 101 -11.63 -8.36 14.24
C TYR A 101 -10.47 -8.38 15.24
N THR A 102 -9.38 -9.09 14.94
CA THR A 102 -8.22 -9.15 15.83
C THR A 102 -7.12 -8.18 15.41
N ARG A 103 -6.30 -7.76 16.39
CA ARG A 103 -5.06 -6.98 16.19
C ARG A 103 -5.27 -5.55 15.65
N GLN A 104 -6.47 -5.01 15.77
CA GLN A 104 -6.83 -3.64 15.38
C GLN A 104 -7.72 -3.00 16.44
N HIS A 105 -7.60 -1.68 16.63
CA HIS A 105 -8.31 -0.94 17.69
C HIS A 105 -9.36 0.03 17.13
N ASP A 106 -9.21 0.45 15.88
CA ASP A 106 -10.04 1.39 15.13
C ASP A 106 -11.09 0.71 14.24
N LEU A 107 -11.13 -0.62 14.22
CA LEU A 107 -11.94 -1.37 13.27
C LEU A 107 -13.45 -1.23 13.51
N GLY A 108 -13.87 -1.08 14.77
CA GLY A 108 -15.27 -1.23 15.20
C GLY A 108 -15.60 -2.68 15.58
N ARG A 109 -16.70 -2.88 16.31
CA ARG A 109 -17.14 -4.20 16.78
C ARG A 109 -17.83 -5.04 15.70
N ASP A 110 -18.57 -4.36 14.82
CA ASP A 110 -19.40 -4.96 13.77
C ASP A 110 -19.73 -3.92 12.67
N GLU A 111 -20.57 -4.32 11.72
CA GLU A 111 -21.06 -3.51 10.60
C GLU A 111 -21.97 -2.33 10.98
N PHE A 112 -22.48 -2.28 12.22
CA PHE A 112 -23.36 -1.21 12.70
C PHE A 112 -22.60 -0.16 13.54
N ASP A 113 -21.33 -0.42 13.87
CA ASP A 113 -20.45 0.49 14.59
C ASP A 113 -19.95 1.66 13.70
N VAL A 114 -19.34 2.67 14.30
CA VAL A 114 -18.75 3.85 13.63
C VAL A 114 -17.24 3.68 13.32
N GLY A 115 -16.75 2.44 13.36
CA GLY A 115 -15.39 2.05 13.00
C GLY A 115 -15.18 1.87 11.48
N HIS A 116 -13.99 1.43 11.09
CA HIS A 116 -13.69 1.15 9.68
C HIS A 116 -14.65 0.12 9.04
N VAL A 117 -15.10 -0.89 9.79
CA VAL A 117 -16.01 -1.91 9.29
C VAL A 117 -17.38 -1.33 8.99
N GLY A 118 -17.97 -0.55 9.90
CA GLY A 118 -19.24 0.10 9.64
C GLY A 118 -19.17 1.13 8.51
N TYR A 119 -18.03 1.78 8.31
CA TYR A 119 -17.82 2.66 7.15
C TYR A 119 -17.88 1.83 5.85
N ILE A 120 -17.12 0.74 5.78
CA ILE A 120 -17.16 -0.17 4.63
C ILE A 120 -18.57 -0.73 4.42
N ALA A 121 -19.25 -1.14 5.49
CA ALA A 121 -20.60 -1.68 5.45
C ALA A 121 -21.61 -0.67 4.91
N ASN A 122 -21.54 0.60 5.32
CA ASN A 122 -22.43 1.64 4.84
C ASN A 122 -22.33 1.82 3.31
N ILE A 123 -21.11 1.85 2.78
CA ILE A 123 -20.89 1.92 1.33
C ILE A 123 -21.36 0.61 0.67
N PHE A 124 -21.05 -0.54 1.26
CA PHE A 124 -21.41 -1.85 0.73
C PHE A 124 -22.92 -2.00 0.59
N TYR A 125 -23.70 -1.71 1.63
CA TYR A 125 -25.15 -1.88 1.62
C TYR A 125 -25.91 -0.76 0.90
N TYR A 126 -25.50 0.50 1.07
CA TYR A 126 -26.29 1.65 0.67
C TYR A 126 -25.67 2.50 -0.45
N PHE A 127 -24.45 2.19 -0.89
CA PHE A 127 -23.68 2.98 -1.87
C PHE A 127 -23.54 4.46 -1.48
N LYS A 128 -23.43 4.73 -0.17
CA LYS A 128 -23.34 6.08 0.38
C LYS A 128 -22.18 6.18 1.37
N LEU A 129 -21.61 7.38 1.46
CA LEU A 129 -20.70 7.73 2.54
C LEU A 129 -21.51 7.93 3.84
N PRO A 130 -20.89 7.77 5.02
CA PRO A 130 -21.53 8.12 6.27
C PRO A 130 -22.01 9.57 6.34
N ASP A 131 -23.17 9.72 6.97
CA ASP A 131 -23.83 11.01 7.22
C ASP A 131 -23.28 11.73 8.47
N SER A 132 -22.24 11.18 9.09
CA SER A 132 -21.53 11.81 10.22
C SER A 132 -20.02 11.58 10.12
N ASN A 133 -19.25 12.31 10.93
CA ASN A 133 -17.80 12.12 11.09
C ASN A 133 -17.43 11.44 12.43
N ALA A 134 -18.35 10.67 13.01
CA ALA A 134 -18.12 9.98 14.27
C ALA A 134 -16.99 8.93 14.16
N TYR A 135 -16.14 8.85 15.19
CA TYR A 135 -15.02 7.91 15.32
C TYR A 135 -14.12 7.78 14.10
N GLN A 136 -14.33 6.79 13.21
CA GLN A 136 -13.51 6.59 12.00
C GLN A 136 -14.15 7.14 10.72
N PHE A 137 -15.38 7.64 10.77
CA PHE A 137 -16.09 8.14 9.59
C PHE A 137 -15.50 9.45 9.04
N TYR A 138 -14.69 10.15 9.82
CA TYR A 138 -13.96 11.33 9.35
C TYR A 138 -12.82 11.02 8.36
N HIS A 139 -12.46 9.74 8.20
CA HIS A 139 -11.35 9.37 7.31
C HIS A 139 -11.74 9.50 5.84
N PRO A 140 -10.80 9.96 4.98
CA PRO A 140 -10.98 9.92 3.53
C PRO A 140 -11.35 8.52 3.02
N PRO A 141 -12.24 8.41 2.00
CA PRO A 141 -13.05 7.23 1.78
C PRO A 141 -12.41 6.20 0.83
N LEU A 142 -11.24 6.44 0.26
CA LEU A 142 -10.73 5.63 -0.86
C LEU A 142 -10.62 4.15 -0.50
N HIS A 143 -10.02 3.85 0.66
CA HIS A 143 -9.88 2.46 1.12
C HIS A 143 -11.23 1.80 1.36
N HIS A 144 -12.17 2.52 1.97
CA HIS A 144 -13.49 2.00 2.29
C HIS A 144 -14.32 1.74 1.03
N ILE A 145 -14.27 2.65 0.05
CA ILE A 145 -14.91 2.49 -1.27
C ILE A 145 -14.32 1.27 -1.99
N VAL A 146 -12.99 1.18 -2.08
CA VAL A 146 -12.33 0.06 -2.75
C VAL A 146 -12.65 -1.27 -2.06
N SER A 147 -12.67 -1.30 -0.73
CA SER A 147 -13.05 -2.48 0.06
C SER A 147 -14.49 -2.89 -0.20
N ALA A 148 -15.44 -1.95 -0.19
CA ALA A 148 -16.85 -2.23 -0.44
C ALA A 148 -17.11 -2.73 -1.87
N ILE A 149 -16.49 -2.12 -2.88
CA ILE A 149 -16.56 -2.60 -4.27
C ILE A 149 -15.96 -4.01 -4.37
N PHE A 150 -14.81 -4.24 -3.74
CA PHE A 150 -14.16 -5.55 -3.75
C PHE A 150 -15.02 -6.62 -3.08
N MET A 151 -15.68 -6.30 -1.96
CA MET A 151 -16.66 -7.16 -1.31
C MET A 151 -17.84 -7.45 -2.25
N ARG A 152 -18.40 -6.47 -2.96
CA ARG A 152 -19.48 -6.70 -3.93
C ARG A 152 -19.08 -7.65 -5.06
N VAL A 153 -17.87 -7.48 -5.59
CA VAL A 153 -17.33 -8.38 -6.63
C VAL A 153 -17.20 -9.81 -6.11
N ASN A 154 -16.66 -10.00 -4.90
CA ASN A 154 -16.51 -11.33 -4.31
C ASN A 154 -17.86 -11.96 -3.91
N GLU A 155 -18.81 -11.16 -3.41
CA GLU A 155 -20.19 -11.60 -3.14
C GLU A 155 -20.84 -12.14 -4.41
N PHE A 156 -20.67 -11.42 -5.54
CA PHE A 156 -21.23 -11.83 -6.83
C PHE A 156 -20.56 -13.11 -7.37
N ILE A 157 -19.24 -13.21 -7.33
CA ILE A 157 -18.49 -14.35 -7.89
C ILE A 157 -18.71 -15.63 -7.06
N PHE A 158 -18.66 -15.53 -5.74
CA PHE A 158 -18.64 -16.69 -4.84
C PHE A 158 -19.95 -16.90 -4.08
N GLN A 159 -20.95 -16.04 -4.27
CA GLN A 159 -22.26 -16.11 -3.61
C GLN A 159 -22.18 -16.12 -2.06
N ILE A 160 -21.17 -15.45 -1.50
CA ILE A 160 -20.94 -15.35 -0.06
C ILE A 160 -21.99 -14.41 0.55
N LYS A 161 -22.81 -14.91 1.49
CA LYS A 161 -23.85 -14.11 2.16
C LYS A 161 -23.49 -13.67 3.58
N ASP A 162 -22.59 -14.37 4.24
CA ASP A 162 -22.13 -14.01 5.58
C ASP A 162 -21.22 -12.77 5.53
N PHE A 163 -21.59 -11.72 6.27
CA PHE A 163 -20.89 -10.45 6.26
C PHE A 163 -19.42 -10.58 6.70
N THR A 164 -19.16 -11.34 7.77
CA THR A 164 -17.80 -11.52 8.30
C THR A 164 -16.89 -12.24 7.29
N THR A 165 -17.44 -13.23 6.58
CA THR A 165 -16.73 -13.97 5.54
C THR A 165 -16.43 -13.07 4.34
N ILE A 166 -17.40 -12.28 3.87
CA ILE A 166 -17.14 -11.37 2.74
C ILE A 166 -16.19 -10.24 3.13
N LEU A 167 -16.31 -9.69 4.35
CA LEU A 167 -15.37 -8.72 4.91
C LEU A 167 -13.94 -9.29 4.96
N SER A 168 -13.79 -10.58 5.25
CA SER A 168 -12.47 -11.23 5.26
C SER A 168 -11.75 -11.16 3.92
N THR A 169 -12.47 -11.06 2.80
CA THR A 169 -11.87 -10.94 1.47
C THR A 169 -11.09 -9.63 1.31
N VAL A 170 -11.43 -8.58 2.07
CA VAL A 170 -10.68 -7.31 2.09
C VAL A 170 -9.20 -7.53 2.46
N LYS A 171 -8.86 -8.61 3.18
CA LYS A 171 -7.47 -8.95 3.47
C LYS A 171 -6.63 -9.21 2.23
N ILE A 172 -7.23 -9.63 1.12
CA ILE A 172 -6.54 -9.75 -0.17
C ILE A 172 -5.94 -8.40 -0.57
N LEU A 173 -6.69 -7.31 -0.38
CA LEU A 173 -6.24 -5.96 -0.68
C LEU A 173 -5.10 -5.53 0.25
N THR A 174 -5.22 -5.76 1.55
CA THR A 174 -4.24 -5.30 2.56
C THR A 174 -2.94 -6.11 2.50
N ILE A 175 -3.02 -7.42 2.21
CA ILE A 175 -1.86 -8.27 1.88
C ILE A 175 -1.19 -7.78 0.59
N PHE A 176 -1.99 -7.41 -0.42
CA PHE A 176 -1.47 -6.83 -1.66
C PHE A 176 -0.75 -5.51 -1.41
N TYR A 177 -1.35 -4.56 -0.68
CA TYR A 177 -0.73 -3.28 -0.35
C TYR A 177 0.59 -3.48 0.40
N SER A 178 0.62 -4.34 1.41
CA SER A 178 1.83 -4.67 2.17
C SER A 178 2.92 -5.32 1.31
N SER A 179 2.54 -6.20 0.38
CA SER A 179 3.48 -6.90 -0.50
C SER A 179 3.97 -6.01 -1.65
N ALA A 180 3.14 -5.11 -2.14
CA ALA A 180 3.49 -4.11 -3.15
C ALA A 180 4.54 -3.12 -2.62
N ILE A 181 4.49 -2.79 -1.32
CA ILE A 181 5.54 -2.00 -0.66
C ILE A 181 6.91 -2.67 -0.82
N LEU A 182 7.03 -4.00 -0.69
CA LEU A 182 8.31 -4.69 -0.90
C LEU A 182 8.82 -4.51 -2.34
N ILE A 183 7.98 -4.71 -3.35
CA ILE A 183 8.37 -4.48 -4.74
C ILE A 183 8.86 -3.03 -4.90
N THR A 184 8.14 -2.08 -4.32
CA THR A 184 8.45 -0.64 -4.41
C THR A 184 9.77 -0.31 -3.73
N ILE A 185 10.03 -0.83 -2.52
CA ILE A 185 11.29 -0.66 -1.79
C ILE A 185 12.45 -1.18 -2.64
N TYR A 186 12.32 -2.36 -3.23
CA TYR A 186 13.36 -2.89 -4.11
C TYR A 186 13.63 -1.97 -5.32
N GLU A 187 12.58 -1.44 -5.94
CA GLU A 187 12.73 -0.47 -7.03
C GLU A 187 13.40 0.82 -6.54
N ILE A 188 13.04 1.36 -5.37
CA ILE A 188 13.69 2.54 -4.76
C ILE A 188 15.18 2.28 -4.54
N LEU A 189 15.54 1.17 -3.90
CA LEU A 189 16.94 0.82 -3.61
C LEU A 189 17.79 0.71 -4.88
N LYS A 190 17.21 0.17 -5.97
CA LYS A 190 17.85 0.17 -7.29
C LYS A 190 17.96 1.56 -7.90
N GLU A 191 16.92 2.39 -7.78
CA GLU A 191 16.98 3.77 -8.25
C GLU A 191 18.06 4.56 -7.48
N LEU A 192 18.29 4.28 -6.21
CA LEU A 192 19.38 4.93 -5.46
C LEU A 192 20.79 4.44 -5.88
N LYS A 193 20.89 3.46 -6.80
CA LYS A 193 22.15 2.88 -7.29
C LYS A 193 23.05 2.37 -6.15
N LEU A 194 22.45 1.84 -5.09
CA LEU A 194 23.20 1.35 -3.93
C LEU A 194 23.99 0.07 -4.26
N PRO A 195 25.10 -0.20 -3.53
CA PRO A 195 25.82 -1.46 -3.68
C PRO A 195 24.92 -2.67 -3.41
N LYS A 196 25.07 -3.74 -4.20
CA LYS A 196 24.24 -4.96 -4.10
C LYS A 196 24.10 -5.52 -2.68
N LYS A 197 25.20 -5.52 -1.90
CA LYS A 197 25.20 -5.98 -0.50
C LYS A 197 24.28 -5.12 0.40
N VAL A 198 24.30 -3.80 0.20
CA VAL A 198 23.44 -2.85 0.93
C VAL A 198 21.98 -3.07 0.54
N ILE A 199 21.69 -3.29 -0.75
CA ILE A 199 20.33 -3.60 -1.20
C ILE A 199 19.82 -4.89 -0.56
N ILE A 200 20.63 -5.96 -0.55
CA ILE A 200 20.25 -7.22 0.10
C ILE A 200 19.92 -7.00 1.58
N PHE A 201 20.79 -6.31 2.32
CA PHE A 201 20.60 -6.07 3.74
C PHE A 201 19.35 -5.23 4.04
N ALA A 202 19.21 -4.08 3.39
CA ALA A 202 18.06 -3.20 3.56
C ALA A 202 16.74 -3.90 3.17
N PHE A 203 16.76 -4.66 2.07
CA PHE A 203 15.60 -5.40 1.61
C PHE A 203 15.22 -6.54 2.56
N ALA A 204 16.20 -7.23 3.14
CA ALA A 204 15.95 -8.27 4.15
C ALA A 204 15.23 -7.72 5.38
N ILE A 205 15.68 -6.57 5.91
CA ILE A 205 15.02 -5.89 7.03
C ILE A 205 13.56 -5.56 6.67
N CYS A 206 13.34 -4.99 5.48
CA CYS A 206 12.00 -4.62 5.04
C CYS A 206 11.09 -5.83 4.82
N ALA A 207 11.65 -6.94 4.31
CA ALA A 207 10.93 -8.19 4.06
C ALA A 207 10.35 -8.76 5.36
N VAL A 208 11.06 -8.65 6.47
CA VAL A 208 10.64 -9.17 7.78
C VAL A 208 10.16 -8.10 8.77
N HIS A 209 9.96 -6.87 8.31
CA HIS A 209 9.61 -5.74 9.18
C HIS A 209 8.24 -5.97 9.86
N PRO A 210 8.16 -6.01 11.21
CA PRO A 210 6.96 -6.38 11.94
C PRO A 210 5.73 -5.54 11.58
N THR A 211 5.87 -4.22 11.42
CA THR A 211 4.74 -3.34 11.08
C THR A 211 4.08 -3.69 9.76
N PHE A 212 4.87 -4.03 8.71
CA PHE A 212 4.28 -4.40 7.43
C PHE A 212 3.61 -5.77 7.46
N ILE A 213 4.06 -6.66 8.35
CA ILE A 213 3.42 -7.95 8.58
C ILE A 213 2.12 -7.76 9.37
N ILE A 214 2.14 -7.00 10.48
CA ILE A 214 0.95 -6.76 11.31
C ILE A 214 -0.15 -6.06 10.52
N LEU A 215 0.21 -5.14 9.64
CA LEU A 215 -0.74 -4.43 8.78
C LEU A 215 -1.27 -5.27 7.61
N SER A 216 -0.74 -6.46 7.33
CA SER A 216 -1.24 -7.29 6.22
C SER A 216 -2.65 -7.85 6.45
N PRO A 217 -3.10 -8.23 7.67
CA PRO A 217 -4.51 -8.50 7.97
C PRO A 217 -5.33 -7.26 8.37
N SER A 218 -4.71 -6.09 8.52
CA SER A 218 -5.42 -4.90 9.02
C SER A 218 -6.36 -4.34 7.96
N ILE A 219 -7.67 -4.43 8.20
CA ILE A 219 -8.76 -3.97 7.32
C ILE A 219 -8.90 -2.44 7.33
N ASN A 220 -8.09 -1.73 8.13
CA ASN A 220 -8.04 -0.27 8.13
C ASN A 220 -7.32 0.32 6.91
N ASN A 221 -7.28 1.65 6.84
CA ASN A 221 -6.75 2.43 5.71
C ASN A 221 -5.22 2.62 5.72
N ASP A 222 -4.52 2.20 6.78
CA ASP A 222 -3.11 2.53 7.00
C ASP A 222 -2.21 2.00 5.91
N ILE A 223 -2.30 0.71 5.61
CA ILE A 223 -1.35 0.04 4.72
C ILE A 223 -1.48 0.52 3.27
N MET A 224 -2.70 0.88 2.84
CA MET A 224 -2.94 1.51 1.53
C MET A 224 -2.29 2.90 1.48
N SER A 225 -2.41 3.69 2.55
CA SER A 225 -1.78 5.03 2.62
C SER A 225 -0.25 4.93 2.57
N ILE A 226 0.33 3.95 3.28
CA ILE A 226 1.77 3.68 3.27
C ILE A 226 2.24 3.26 1.88
N MET A 227 1.50 2.37 1.19
CA MET A 227 1.82 1.96 -0.18
C MET A 227 1.90 3.18 -1.12
N PHE A 228 0.92 4.09 -1.04
CA PHE A 228 0.94 5.31 -1.83
C PHE A 228 2.10 6.25 -1.48
N MET A 229 2.49 6.37 -0.21
CA MET A 229 3.70 7.12 0.17
C MET A 229 4.96 6.53 -0.46
N PHE A 230 5.10 5.20 -0.50
CA PHE A 230 6.22 4.54 -1.17
C PHE A 230 6.19 4.73 -2.70
N PHE A 231 5.02 4.68 -3.33
CA PHE A 231 4.89 5.01 -4.76
C PHE A 231 5.28 6.47 -5.04
N ALA A 232 4.80 7.41 -4.23
CA ALA A 232 5.17 8.83 -4.34
C ALA A 232 6.69 9.01 -4.24
N LEU A 233 7.34 8.36 -3.27
CA LEU A 233 8.80 8.39 -3.12
C LEU A 233 9.52 7.81 -4.35
N LEU A 234 9.12 6.62 -4.82
CA LEU A 234 9.70 5.99 -6.00
C LEU A 234 9.63 6.89 -7.23
N TYR A 235 8.44 7.42 -7.54
CA TYR A 235 8.24 8.24 -8.72
C TYR A 235 8.87 9.63 -8.57
N THR A 236 8.99 10.16 -7.35
CA THR A 236 9.75 11.39 -7.08
C THR A 236 11.23 11.19 -7.41
N ILE A 237 11.83 10.06 -6.99
CA ILE A 237 13.22 9.73 -7.34
C ILE A 237 13.39 9.56 -8.85
N ARG A 238 12.46 8.85 -9.51
CA ARG A 238 12.49 8.67 -10.97
C ARG A 238 12.33 9.98 -11.73
N TRP A 239 11.44 10.86 -11.26
CA TRP A 239 11.24 12.18 -11.83
C TRP A 239 12.48 13.06 -11.66
N TYR A 240 13.09 13.07 -10.48
CA TYR A 240 14.31 13.84 -10.24
C TYR A 240 15.41 13.50 -11.25
N LYS A 241 15.60 12.22 -11.54
CA LYS A 241 16.56 11.74 -12.55
C LYS A 241 16.12 12.01 -13.98
N ASN A 242 14.85 11.77 -14.29
CA ASN A 242 14.29 11.93 -15.62
C ASN A 242 12.90 12.61 -15.54
N PRO A 243 12.88 13.96 -15.58
CA PRO A 243 11.64 14.73 -15.54
C PRO A 243 10.74 14.36 -16.71
N SER A 244 9.54 13.87 -16.42
CA SER A 244 8.56 13.49 -17.43
C SER A 244 7.13 13.62 -16.91
N TYR A 245 6.19 13.88 -17.82
CA TYR A 245 4.76 13.99 -17.50
C TYR A 245 4.20 12.72 -16.88
N LEU A 246 4.61 11.54 -17.35
CA LEU A 246 4.16 10.27 -16.74
C LEU A 246 4.58 10.19 -15.26
N ASN A 247 5.82 10.54 -14.94
CA ASN A 247 6.28 10.56 -13.55
C ASN A 247 5.49 11.56 -12.71
N ILE A 248 5.24 12.76 -13.23
CA ILE A 248 4.43 13.78 -12.55
C ILE A 248 3.03 13.29 -12.24
N ILE A 249 2.36 12.68 -13.23
CA ILE A 249 1.02 12.11 -13.06
C ILE A 249 1.07 11.03 -11.98
N LEU A 250 2.07 10.15 -12.01
CA LEU A 250 2.20 9.07 -11.02
C LEU A 250 2.48 9.61 -9.60
N ILE A 251 3.28 10.66 -9.44
CA ILE A 251 3.49 11.32 -8.14
C ILE A 251 2.18 11.97 -7.67
N ALA A 252 1.49 12.72 -8.54
CA ALA A 252 0.25 13.41 -8.21
C ALA A 252 -0.86 12.44 -7.80
N LEU A 253 -1.02 11.35 -8.54
CA LEU A 253 -1.94 10.26 -8.21
C LEU A 253 -1.53 9.58 -6.90
N SER A 254 -0.25 9.30 -6.69
CA SER A 254 0.20 8.64 -5.45
C SER A 254 -0.07 9.50 -4.22
N ILE A 255 0.27 10.78 -4.25
CA ILE A 255 0.03 11.69 -3.11
C ILE A 255 -1.46 11.95 -2.93
N GLY A 256 -2.17 12.29 -4.02
CA GLY A 256 -3.60 12.59 -3.98
C GLY A 256 -4.44 11.40 -3.50
N LEU A 257 -4.23 10.20 -4.07
CA LEU A 257 -4.92 8.99 -3.62
C LEU A 257 -4.47 8.56 -2.22
N GLY A 258 -3.18 8.74 -1.88
CA GLY A 258 -2.68 8.52 -0.51
C GLY A 258 -3.46 9.36 0.51
N MET A 259 -3.67 10.65 0.23
CA MET A 259 -4.46 11.53 1.08
C MET A 259 -5.95 11.20 1.04
N MET A 260 -6.49 10.73 -0.10
CA MET A 260 -7.85 10.19 -0.20
C MET A 260 -8.04 8.87 0.55
N THR A 261 -6.97 8.19 0.93
CA THR A 261 -6.97 7.05 1.85
C THR A 261 -6.83 7.51 3.30
N LYS A 262 -5.84 8.36 3.60
CA LYS A 262 -5.56 8.89 4.94
C LYS A 262 -4.78 10.20 4.82
N LEU A 263 -5.28 11.27 5.44
CA LEU A 263 -4.66 12.61 5.31
C LEU A 263 -3.19 12.66 5.72
N SER A 264 -2.77 11.81 6.67
CA SER A 264 -1.37 11.71 7.09
C SER A 264 -0.41 11.29 5.98
N ALA A 265 -0.89 10.67 4.89
CA ALA A 265 -0.07 10.41 3.71
C ALA A 265 0.49 11.69 3.08
N GLY A 266 -0.13 12.84 3.33
CA GLY A 266 0.34 14.15 2.90
C GLY A 266 1.72 14.53 3.43
N ILE A 267 2.25 13.83 4.45
CA ILE A 267 3.61 14.04 4.97
C ILE A 267 4.71 13.84 3.91
N ILE A 268 4.44 13.05 2.85
CA ILE A 268 5.39 12.88 1.74
C ILE A 268 5.44 14.11 0.82
N ALA A 269 4.40 14.96 0.81
CA ALA A 269 4.29 16.09 -0.10
C ALA A 269 5.38 17.16 0.12
N PRO A 270 5.71 17.59 1.36
CA PRO A 270 6.86 18.47 1.59
C PRO A 270 8.19 17.91 1.09
N VAL A 271 8.42 16.60 1.27
CA VAL A 271 9.65 15.93 0.78
C VAL A 271 9.71 16.00 -0.75
N THR A 272 8.61 15.68 -1.43
CA THR A 272 8.51 15.80 -2.88
C THR A 272 8.67 17.25 -3.34
N ALA A 273 8.08 18.23 -2.65
CA ALA A 273 8.18 19.65 -2.99
C ALA A 273 9.62 20.15 -2.90
N ILE A 274 10.37 19.77 -1.86
CA ILE A 274 11.80 20.07 -1.73
C ILE A 274 12.58 19.50 -2.91
N ILE A 275 12.31 18.25 -3.30
CA ILE A 275 12.99 17.62 -4.45
C ILE A 275 12.63 18.31 -5.76
N PHE A 276 11.36 18.73 -5.93
CA PHE A 276 10.91 19.53 -7.07
C PHE A 276 11.68 20.84 -7.15
N LEU A 277 11.78 21.56 -6.03
CA LEU A 277 12.52 22.81 -5.94
C LEU A 277 14.01 22.63 -6.28
N ILE A 278 14.67 21.63 -5.69
CA ILE A 278 16.09 21.34 -5.97
C ILE A 278 16.28 21.05 -7.47
N ARG A 279 15.42 20.23 -8.07
CA ARG A 279 15.54 19.89 -9.48
C ARG A 279 15.25 21.09 -10.39
N TRP A 280 14.28 21.92 -10.02
CA TRP A 280 13.91 23.12 -10.75
C TRP A 280 15.04 24.16 -10.75
N ILE A 281 15.68 24.39 -9.59
CA ILE A 281 16.86 25.26 -9.51
C ILE A 281 17.99 24.73 -10.39
N LYS A 282 18.24 23.41 -10.37
CA LYS A 282 19.26 22.79 -11.23
C LYS A 282 18.94 22.92 -12.73
N SER A 283 17.67 22.91 -13.12
CA SER A 283 17.27 23.00 -14.52
C SER A 283 17.47 24.40 -15.12
N TYR A 284 17.71 25.43 -14.30
CA TYR A 284 18.16 26.75 -14.75
C TYR A 284 19.45 26.66 -15.56
N LYS A 285 20.46 25.97 -15.02
CA LYS A 285 21.75 25.76 -15.72
C LYS A 285 21.62 24.90 -16.98
N GLU A 286 20.52 24.14 -17.11
CA GLU A 286 20.23 23.28 -18.26
C GLU A 286 19.34 23.97 -19.31
N ASN A 287 19.03 25.27 -19.16
CA ASN A 287 18.06 26.02 -19.98
C ASN A 287 16.66 25.37 -20.06
N LYS A 288 16.28 24.60 -19.02
CA LYS A 288 15.03 23.84 -18.92
C LYS A 288 14.10 24.35 -17.82
N PHE A 289 14.41 25.50 -17.22
CA PHE A 289 13.67 26.06 -16.10
C PHE A 289 12.16 26.19 -16.36
N PHE A 290 11.78 26.89 -17.42
CA PHE A 290 10.37 27.10 -17.79
C PHE A 290 9.69 25.83 -18.33
N SER A 291 10.46 24.87 -18.86
CA SER A 291 9.91 23.59 -19.35
C SER A 291 9.29 22.71 -18.25
N MET A 292 9.59 23.01 -16.98
CA MET A 292 9.04 22.29 -15.82
C MET A 292 7.75 22.90 -15.28
N VAL A 293 7.43 24.16 -15.61
CA VAL A 293 6.22 24.83 -15.10
C VAL A 293 4.93 24.07 -15.48
N PRO A 294 4.74 23.61 -16.74
CA PRO A 294 3.54 22.84 -17.09
C PRO A 294 3.42 21.52 -16.32
N GLN A 295 4.54 20.91 -15.93
CA GLN A 295 4.58 19.71 -15.11
C GLN A 295 4.10 20.00 -13.68
N PHE A 296 4.48 21.12 -13.08
CA PHE A 296 4.00 21.50 -11.75
C PHE A 296 2.51 21.88 -11.76
N ILE A 297 2.04 22.55 -12.81
CA ILE A 297 0.62 22.84 -13.00
C ILE A 297 -0.16 21.52 -13.11
N LEU A 298 0.30 20.59 -13.94
CA LEU A 298 -0.34 19.27 -14.07
C LEU A 298 -0.35 18.50 -12.75
N PHE A 299 0.74 18.56 -11.98
CA PHE A 299 0.81 17.98 -10.64
C PHE A 299 -0.29 18.56 -9.74
N ALA A 300 -0.40 19.89 -9.66
CA ALA A 300 -1.38 20.57 -8.83
C ALA A 300 -2.82 20.26 -9.23
N LEU A 301 -3.12 20.27 -10.54
CA LEU A 301 -4.46 19.99 -11.09
C LEU A 301 -4.95 18.57 -10.78
N ILE A 302 -4.04 17.60 -10.63
CA ILE A 302 -4.40 16.23 -10.28
C ILE A 302 -4.37 16.02 -8.76
N CYS A 303 -3.30 16.46 -8.10
CA CYS A 303 -3.05 16.16 -6.70
C CYS A 303 -4.01 16.91 -5.77
N LEU A 304 -4.24 18.22 -5.99
CA LEU A 304 -5.02 19.04 -5.07
C LEU A 304 -6.50 18.60 -5.01
N PRO A 305 -7.21 18.34 -6.12
CA PRO A 305 -8.58 17.85 -6.03
C PRO A 305 -8.68 16.52 -5.31
N LEU A 306 -7.79 15.57 -5.62
CA LEU A 306 -7.77 14.25 -4.96
C LEU A 306 -7.44 14.35 -3.47
N ALA A 307 -6.52 15.23 -3.08
CA ALA A 307 -6.09 15.38 -1.70
C ALA A 307 -7.10 16.16 -0.83
N LEU A 308 -7.75 17.17 -1.39
CA LEU A 308 -8.46 18.19 -0.60
C LEU A 308 -9.98 18.11 -0.70
N ILE A 309 -10.57 17.48 -1.72
CA ILE A 309 -12.03 17.44 -1.89
C ILE A 309 -12.75 16.89 -0.66
N TYR A 310 -12.18 15.87 -0.01
CA TYR A 310 -12.80 15.24 1.16
C TYR A 310 -12.65 16.07 2.44
N PRO A 311 -11.47 16.60 2.80
CA PRO A 311 -11.35 17.63 3.85
C PRO A 311 -12.28 18.82 3.63
N ILE A 312 -12.38 19.33 2.41
CA ILE A 312 -13.28 20.45 2.07
C ILE A 312 -14.73 20.05 2.30
N ARG A 313 -15.16 18.87 1.83
CA ARG A 313 -16.50 18.33 2.14
C ARG A 313 -16.74 18.31 3.65
N ASN A 314 -15.79 17.80 4.42
CA ASN A 314 -15.97 17.65 5.86
C ASN A 314 -16.02 18.98 6.61
N TYR A 315 -15.26 19.97 6.14
CA TYR A 315 -15.35 21.34 6.64
C TYR A 315 -16.73 21.94 6.35
N LEU A 316 -17.26 21.80 5.13
CA LEU A 316 -18.54 22.39 4.74
C LEU A 316 -19.76 21.70 5.36
N LEU A 317 -19.74 20.38 5.53
CA LEU A 317 -20.88 19.61 6.02
C LEU A 317 -20.89 19.38 7.53
N PHE A 318 -19.71 19.35 8.16
CA PHE A 318 -19.56 18.91 9.55
C PHE A 318 -18.71 19.86 10.40
N ASP A 319 -18.33 21.03 9.86
CA ASP A 319 -17.47 22.02 10.53
C ASP A 319 -16.15 21.41 11.06
N GLN A 320 -15.65 20.39 10.37
CA GLN A 320 -14.42 19.70 10.76
C GLN A 320 -13.20 20.45 10.21
N SER A 321 -12.27 20.81 11.10
CA SER A 321 -11.00 21.42 10.71
C SER A 321 -10.13 20.54 9.80
N PHE A 322 -9.35 21.17 8.93
CA PHE A 322 -8.40 20.46 8.04
C PHE A 322 -7.30 19.69 8.78
N THR A 323 -6.98 20.10 10.00
CA THR A 323 -5.97 19.48 10.87
C THR A 323 -6.58 18.56 11.91
N TYR A 324 -7.86 18.19 11.76
CA TYR A 324 -8.56 17.36 12.73
C TYR A 324 -7.86 16.02 12.92
N VAL A 325 -7.61 15.69 14.19
CA VAL A 325 -7.14 14.38 14.65
C VAL A 325 -8.13 13.90 15.70
N PHE A 326 -8.60 12.66 15.55
CA PHE A 326 -9.49 12.07 16.54
C PHE A 326 -8.78 12.01 17.90
N LYS A 327 -9.40 12.60 18.92
CA LYS A 327 -8.85 12.58 20.28
C LYS A 327 -9.04 11.19 20.86
N VAL A 328 -7.93 10.52 21.16
CA VAL A 328 -7.95 9.20 21.81
C VAL A 328 -8.46 9.38 23.24
N THR A 329 -9.67 8.90 23.52
CA THR A 329 -10.29 8.95 24.85
C THR A 329 -10.11 7.66 25.64
N ASN A 330 -9.65 6.58 25.00
CA ASN A 330 -9.43 5.30 25.66
C ASN A 330 -8.08 5.29 26.41
N PRO A 331 -8.06 5.16 27.75
CA PRO A 331 -6.83 5.13 28.55
C PRO A 331 -5.90 3.96 28.18
N ALA A 332 -6.45 2.85 27.67
CA ALA A 332 -5.65 1.70 27.24
C ALA A 332 -4.80 1.98 25.99
N LEU A 333 -5.13 3.05 25.24
CA LEU A 333 -4.38 3.52 24.07
C LEU A 333 -3.50 4.73 24.38
N TYR A 334 -3.56 5.24 25.61
CA TYR A 334 -2.78 6.40 26.04
C TYR A 334 -1.37 5.96 26.46
N THR A 335 -0.34 6.49 25.79
CA THR A 335 1.06 6.16 26.06
C THR A 335 1.79 7.25 26.88
N GLY A 336 1.07 8.17 27.52
CA GLY A 336 1.60 9.23 28.38
C GLY A 336 1.45 10.66 27.83
N ASP A 337 1.67 11.67 28.69
CA ASP A 337 1.60 13.13 28.39
C ASP A 337 2.80 13.65 27.59
N ARG A 338 3.73 12.78 27.21
CA ARG A 338 4.94 13.17 26.51
C ARG A 338 4.86 12.71 25.07
N SER A 339 4.66 13.65 24.16
CA SER A 339 4.99 13.44 22.76
C SER A 339 6.52 13.36 22.63
N ILE A 340 7.04 12.57 21.70
CA ILE A 340 8.50 12.46 21.43
C ILE A 340 9.02 13.71 20.68
N TRP A 341 8.48 14.88 21.02
CA TRP A 341 8.87 16.19 20.53
C TRP A 341 9.15 17.10 21.71
#